data_AF-A0A967ZA39-F1
#
_entry.id   AF-A0A967ZA39-F1
#
_cell.length_a   1.000
_cell.length_b   1.000
_cell.length_c   1.000
_cell.angle_alpha   90.00
_cell.angle_beta   90.00
_cell.angle_gamma   90.00
#
_symmetry.space_group_name_H-M   'P 1'
#
loop_
_entity.id
_entity.type
_entity.pdbx_description
1 polymer ?
#
loop_
_entity_poly.entity_id
_entity_poly.type
_entity_poly.pdbx_seq_one_letter_code
_entity_poly.pdbx_strand_id
1 'polypeptide(L)'
;LLRARAIESLCYVVAAAQYGEHAGGRRTYGHSMIVGPWGEVLAELPTGAGVVTADVDMMRLADLRTRFPALEHRRNFDRLDSLVDPGEETRQS
;
A
#
# COMPACT_ATOMS: atom_id res chain seq x y z
N LEU A 1 -6.87 -0.43 -6.54
CA LEU A 1 -5.82 -0.96 -5.63
C LEU A 1 -4.89 0.13 -5.12
N LEU A 2 -4.16 0.84 -5.99
CA LEU A 2 -3.11 1.80 -5.60
C LEU A 2 -3.59 2.85 -4.60
N ARG A 3 -4.74 3.48 -4.86
CA ARG A 3 -5.38 4.44 -3.95
C ARG A 3 -5.70 3.87 -2.57
N ALA A 4 -6.20 2.63 -2.52
CA ALA A 4 -6.48 1.98 -1.24
C ALA A 4 -5.19 1.73 -0.44
N ARG A 5 -4.10 1.28 -1.09
CA ARG A 5 -2.80 1.08 -0.43
C ARG A 5 -2.21 2.39 0.10
N ALA A 6 -2.34 3.47 -0.66
CA ALA A 6 -1.91 4.81 -0.22
C ALA A 6 -2.64 5.25 1.07
N ILE A 7 -3.96 5.05 1.12
CA ILE A 7 -4.80 5.37 2.30
C ILE A 7 -4.45 4.48 3.49
N GLU A 8 -4.37 3.16 3.27
CA GLU A 8 -4.13 2.18 4.34
C GLU A 8 -2.79 2.37 5.03
N SER A 9 -1.77 2.75 4.28
CA SER A 9 -0.41 2.96 4.80
C SER A 9 -0.08 4.43 5.08
N LEU A 10 -1.04 5.34 4.83
CA LEU A 10 -0.85 6.80 4.83
C LEU A 10 0.49 7.16 4.19
N CYS A 11 0.64 6.84 2.91
CA CYS A 11 1.88 7.05 2.16
C CYS A 11 1.62 7.51 0.73
N TYR A 12 2.60 8.20 0.16
CA TYR A 12 2.64 8.41 -1.28
C TYR A 12 2.95 7.07 -1.97
N VAL A 13 2.24 6.77 -3.06
CA VAL A 13 2.46 5.59 -3.89
C VAL A 13 2.84 6.03 -5.29
N VAL A 14 4.00 5.58 -5.77
CA VAL A 14 4.46 5.77 -7.15
C VAL A 14 4.37 4.43 -7.86
N ALA A 15 3.58 4.37 -8.94
CA ALA A 15 3.33 3.16 -9.69
C ALA A 15 3.62 3.38 -11.18
N ALA A 16 4.82 2.99 -11.62
CA ALA A 16 5.14 2.92 -13.05
C ALA A 16 4.53 1.65 -13.66
N ALA A 17 3.99 1.77 -14.87
CA ALA A 17 3.28 0.70 -15.56
C ALA A 17 3.64 0.62 -17.04
N GLN A 18 3.59 -0.60 -17.59
CA GLN A 18 3.67 -0.83 -19.03
C GLN A 18 2.31 -0.53 -19.68
N TYR A 19 2.33 -0.03 -20.92
CA TYR A 19 1.13 0.22 -21.71
C TYR A 19 1.17 -0.53 -23.05
N GLY A 20 0.00 -0.74 -23.65
CA GLY A 20 -0.11 -1.19 -25.04
C GLY A 20 0.04 -2.70 -25.22
N GLU A 21 0.27 -3.10 -26.47
CA GLU A 21 0.42 -4.49 -26.89
C GLU A 21 1.90 -4.87 -27.00
N HIS A 22 2.24 -6.03 -26.43
CA HIS A 22 3.58 -6.58 -26.39
C HIS A 22 3.70 -7.75 -27.37
N ALA A 23 4.93 -8.17 -27.65
CA ALA A 23 5.18 -9.39 -28.42
C ALA A 23 4.39 -10.57 -27.85
N GLY A 24 3.74 -11.34 -28.71
CA GLY A 24 2.85 -12.45 -28.32
C GLY A 24 1.42 -12.03 -27.97
N GLY A 25 0.99 -10.81 -28.29
CA GLY A 25 -0.40 -10.36 -28.16
C GLY A 25 -0.83 -9.98 -26.74
N ARG A 26 0.09 -9.97 -25.78
CA ARG A 26 -0.21 -9.54 -24.40
C ARG A 26 -0.50 -8.04 -24.39
N ARG A 27 -1.63 -7.65 -23.80
CA ARG A 27 -1.98 -6.23 -23.57
C ARG A 27 -1.76 -5.83 -22.13
N THR A 28 -1.22 -4.64 -21.93
CA THR A 28 -1.01 -4.02 -20.61
C THR A 28 -1.75 -2.70 -20.53
N TYR A 29 -2.30 -2.43 -19.35
CA TYR A 29 -3.28 -1.37 -19.14
C TYR A 29 -2.70 0.03 -19.28
N GLY A 30 -1.43 0.25 -18.92
CA GLY A 30 -0.88 1.59 -18.73
C GLY A 30 -1.24 2.12 -17.35
N HIS A 31 -1.71 3.35 -17.28
CA HIS A 31 -2.11 4.03 -16.04
C HIS A 31 -0.97 4.12 -15.02
N SER A 32 0.22 4.52 -15.47
CA SER A 32 1.29 4.91 -14.54
C SER A 32 0.80 6.10 -13.73
N MET A 33 0.94 6.08 -12.40
CA MET A 33 0.40 7.15 -11.56
C MET A 33 1.16 7.38 -10.26
N ILE A 34 1.00 8.59 -9.73
CA ILE A 34 1.45 9.00 -8.41
C ILE A 34 0.19 9.30 -7.58
N VAL A 35 0.08 8.68 -6.41
CA VAL A 35 -1.08 8.80 -5.53
C VAL A 35 -0.62 9.36 -4.18
N GLY A 36 -1.35 10.32 -3.65
CA GLY A 36 -1.10 10.93 -2.35
C GLY A 36 -1.63 10.10 -1.18
N PRO A 37 -1.23 10.45 0.06
CA PRO A 37 -1.54 9.67 1.27
C PRO A 37 -3.02 9.58 1.61
N TRP A 38 -3.87 10.42 1.02
CA TRP A 38 -5.32 10.40 1.18
C TRP A 38 -6.05 9.76 -0.02
N GLY A 39 -5.31 9.10 -0.90
CA GLY A 39 -5.82 8.42 -2.08
C GLY A 39 -6.16 9.35 -3.25
N GLU A 40 -5.77 10.61 -3.20
CA GLU A 40 -5.82 11.54 -4.33
C GLU A 40 -4.82 11.13 -5.42
N VAL A 41 -5.23 11.15 -6.69
CA VAL A 41 -4.30 10.91 -7.81
C VAL A 41 -3.65 12.26 -8.15
N LEU A 42 -2.35 12.37 -7.91
CA LEU A 42 -1.59 13.60 -8.08
C LEU A 42 -1.13 13.77 -9.54
N ALA A 43 -0.79 12.67 -10.19
CA ALA A 43 -0.46 12.63 -11.61
C ALA A 43 -0.72 11.24 -12.19
N GLU A 44 -1.12 11.17 -13.46
CA GLU A 44 -1.41 9.91 -14.15
C GLU A 44 -1.06 10.02 -15.64
N LEU A 45 -0.47 8.95 -16.18
CA LEU A 45 -0.28 8.71 -17.60
C LEU A 45 -1.16 7.53 -18.01
N PRO A 46 -2.35 7.77 -18.58
CA PRO A 46 -3.30 6.71 -18.90
C PRO A 46 -2.75 5.73 -19.93
N THR A 47 -2.16 6.25 -21.00
CA THR A 47 -1.58 5.47 -22.10
C THR A 47 -0.35 6.17 -22.66
N GLY A 48 0.43 5.46 -23.49
CA GLY A 48 1.59 6.04 -24.15
C GLY A 48 2.87 5.96 -23.32
N ALA A 49 4.00 6.16 -23.99
CA ALA A 49 5.29 6.29 -23.33
C ALA A 49 5.43 7.72 -22.83
N GLY A 50 5.92 7.90 -21.60
CA GLY A 50 6.06 9.22 -21.02
C GLY A 50 6.47 9.20 -19.57
N VAL A 51 6.49 10.40 -18.99
CA VAL A 51 6.86 10.65 -17.61
C VAL A 51 5.78 11.51 -16.97
N VAL A 52 5.44 11.21 -15.72
CA VAL A 52 4.59 12.04 -14.87
C VAL A 52 5.37 12.43 -13.63
N THR A 53 5.09 13.61 -13.11
CA THR A 53 5.74 14.18 -11.93
C THR A 53 4.68 14.77 -11.00
N ALA A 54 4.97 14.79 -9.71
CA ALA A 54 4.13 15.41 -8.69
C ALA A 54 5.00 15.87 -7.52
N ASP A 55 4.59 16.94 -6.85
CA ASP A 55 5.25 17.42 -5.64
C ASP A 55 4.89 16.54 -4.44
N VAL A 56 5.90 16.26 -3.60
CA VAL A 56 5.76 15.48 -2.38
C VAL A 56 5.96 16.39 -1.18
N ASP A 57 4.94 16.48 -0.33
CA ASP A 57 4.99 17.26 0.90
C ASP A 57 5.16 16.33 2.11
N MET A 58 6.40 16.27 2.59
CA MET A 58 6.77 15.44 3.74
C MET A 58 6.26 16.01 5.07
N MET A 59 6.03 17.33 5.16
CA MET A 59 5.45 17.95 6.35
C MET A 59 3.98 17.56 6.49
N ARG A 60 3.23 17.66 5.39
CA ARG A 60 1.83 17.20 5.33
C ARG A 60 1.72 15.71 5.64
N LEU A 61 2.65 14.89 5.14
CA LEU A 61 2.66 13.45 5.44
C LEU A 61 2.86 13.18 6.93
N ALA A 62 3.82 13.86 7.56
CA ALA A 62 4.08 13.72 8.99
C ALA A 62 2.85 14.12 9.81
N ASP A 63 2.27 15.28 9.52
CA ASP A 63 1.06 15.78 10.18
C ASP A 63 -0.14 14.81 10.01
N LEU A 64 -0.36 14.27 8.82
CA LEU A 64 -1.41 13.28 8.58
C LEU A 64 -1.24 12.01 9.42
N ARG A 65 0.00 11.51 9.54
CA ARG A 65 0.30 10.32 10.37
C ARG A 65 0.13 10.59 11.86
N THR A 66 0.43 11.82 12.31
CA THR A 66 0.16 12.24 13.70
C THR A 66 -1.34 12.33 13.98
N ARG A 67 -2.12 12.93 13.06
CA ARG A 67 -3.57 13.07 13.23
C ARG A 67 -4.34 11.76 13.06
N PHE A 68 -3.82 10.86 12.25
CA PHE A 68 -4.39 9.54 11.98
C PHE A 68 -3.33 8.46 12.17
N PRO A 69 -3.04 8.03 13.42
CA PRO A 69 -2.01 7.04 13.72
C PRO A 69 -2.49 5.60 13.41
N ALA A 70 -3.04 5.38 12.22
CA ALA A 70 -3.61 4.10 11.80
C ALA A 70 -2.61 2.94 11.87
N LEU A 71 -1.32 3.23 11.64
CA LEU A 71 -0.24 2.25 11.72
C LEU A 71 0.06 1.83 13.17
N GLU A 72 -0.12 2.72 14.15
CA GLU A 72 0.11 2.41 15.56
C GLU A 72 -1.03 1.59 16.16
N HIS A 73 -2.25 1.78 15.66
CA HIS A 73 -3.42 1.00 16.07
C HIS A 73 -3.43 -0.43 15.52
N ARG A 74 -2.47 -0.78 14.65
CA ARG A 74 -2.39 -2.12 14.07
C ARG A 74 -2.10 -3.15 15.18
N ARG A 75 -3.02 -4.08 15.38
CA ARG A 75 -2.78 -5.22 16.27
C ARG A 75 -1.83 -6.20 15.58
N ASN A 76 -0.61 -6.33 16.11
CA ASN A 76 0.31 -7.38 15.69
C ASN A 76 -0.15 -8.69 16.33
N PHE A 77 -0.55 -9.66 15.50
CA PHE A 77 -1.05 -10.95 15.94
C PHE A 77 0.05 -11.88 16.49
N ASP A 78 1.32 -11.47 16.43
CA ASP A 78 2.50 -12.20 16.93
C ASP A 78 2.49 -12.51 18.44
N ARG A 79 1.48 -12.05 19.19
CA ARG A 79 1.35 -12.27 20.65
C ARG A 79 0.27 -13.29 21.05
N LEU A 80 -0.37 -13.96 20.09
CA LEU A 80 -1.37 -15.01 20.39
C LEU A 80 -0.82 -16.43 20.38
N ASP A 81 0.34 -16.67 19.74
CA ASP A 81 0.99 -17.99 19.73
C ASP A 81 1.73 -18.31 21.04
N SER A 82 2.07 -17.30 21.84
CA SER A 82 2.73 -17.48 23.14
C SER A 82 1.76 -17.74 24.31
N LEU A 83 0.46 -17.92 24.04
CA LEU A 83 -0.57 -18.20 25.04
C LEU A 83 -1.15 -19.62 24.94
N VAL A 84 -0.59 -20.48 24.08
CA VAL A 84 -0.88 -21.92 24.13
C VAL A 84 0.11 -22.55 25.12
N ASP A 85 -0.37 -22.81 26.33
CA ASP A 85 0.36 -23.55 27.37
C ASP A 85 0.48 -25.03 26.95
N PRO A 86 1.68 -25.60 26.73
CA PRO A 86 1.85 -26.98 26.30
C PRO A 86 1.71 -27.99 27.46
N GLY A 87 0.64 -27.88 28.25
CA GLY A 87 0.60 -28.45 29.61
C GLY A 87 -0.68 -29.13 30.06
N GLU A 88 -1.47 -29.80 29.21
CA GLU A 88 -2.52 -30.73 29.68
C GLU A 88 -2.60 -32.02 28.85
N GLU A 89 -1.52 -32.82 28.85
CA GLU A 89 -1.63 -34.26 28.58
C GLU A 89 -0.79 -35.03 29.60
N THR A 90 -1.26 -35.10 30.84
CA THR A 90 -0.89 -36.20 31.74
C THR A 90 -2.03 -36.45 32.72
N ARG A 91 -2.84 -37.47 32.42
CA ARG A 91 -3.55 -38.41 33.32
C ARG A 91 -4.90 -38.77 32.73
N GLN A 92 -4.99 -39.95 32.13
CA GLN A 92 -5.89 -40.99 32.64
C GLN A 92 -5.47 -42.35 32.06
N SER A 93 -5.04 -43.18 33.00
CA SER A 93 -5.05 -44.64 33.07
C SER A 93 -6.03 -45.37 32.16
#